data_AF-A0A381T6V1-F1
#
_entry.id   AF-A0A381T6V1-F1
#
_cell.length_a   1.000
_cell.length_b   1.000
_cell.length_c   1.000
_cell.angle_alpha   90.00
_cell.angle_beta   90.00
_cell.angle_gamma   90.00
#
_symmetry.space_group_name_H-M   'P 1'
#
loop_
_entity.id
_entity.type
_entity.pdbx_description
1 polymer ?
#
loop_
_entity_poly.entity_id
_entity_poly.type
_entity_poly.pdbx_seq_one_letter_code
_entity_poly.pdbx_strand_id
1 'polypeptide(L)'
;MSTDSNLKLSKKGLELLKLYKDMISDGYRNDLFNLRHFKELVKEKLITHNIKSILDYGSGRSDWNKKGFDTQSNSSAKKYFNLDKVYHYEPTENLDEKKLVDCVLCIDVLEHIFIGDLKLVVSDIYKYAKELVILQIACYPASATLPNGENAHITVRNPVWWKGFIDSFSSDFPKVSTILMCSNSYSKATIFETWSAKKWHEIPHFKVDI
;
A
#
# COMPACT_ATOMS: atom_id res chain seq x y z
N MET A 1 2.47 26.93 -0.02
CA MET A 1 2.08 26.31 -1.30
C MET A 1 0.94 25.36 -1.00
N SER A 2 -0.27 25.65 -1.49
CA SER A 2 -1.44 24.81 -1.24
C SER A 2 -1.20 23.44 -1.87
N THR A 3 -1.22 22.40 -1.05
CA THR A 3 -1.21 21.02 -1.51
C THR A 3 -2.55 20.76 -2.18
N ASP A 4 -2.58 20.83 -3.50
CA ASP A 4 -3.66 20.31 -4.33
C ASP A 4 -3.62 18.77 -4.17
N SER A 5 -4.11 18.26 -3.04
CA SER A 5 -3.97 16.86 -2.61
C SER A 5 -5.13 15.96 -3.03
N ASN A 6 -6.04 16.49 -3.84
CA ASN A 6 -7.13 15.71 -4.41
C ASN A 6 -6.66 15.03 -5.70
N LEU A 7 -6.42 13.72 -5.61
CA LEU A 7 -6.28 12.84 -6.77
C LEU A 7 -7.45 13.08 -7.72
N LYS A 8 -7.15 13.51 -8.95
CA LYS A 8 -8.17 13.66 -10.00
C LYS A 8 -8.45 12.31 -10.64
N LEU A 9 -9.19 11.48 -9.91
CA LEU A 9 -9.65 10.17 -10.40
C LEU A 9 -10.55 10.34 -11.64
N SER A 10 -10.55 9.32 -12.49
CA SER A 10 -11.50 9.19 -13.60
C SER A 10 -12.95 9.15 -13.11
N LYS A 11 -13.90 9.34 -14.02
CA LYS A 11 -15.33 9.19 -13.70
C LYS A 11 -15.63 7.83 -13.05
N LYS A 12 -15.05 6.75 -13.58
CA LYS A 12 -15.20 5.40 -13.02
C LYS A 12 -14.55 5.27 -11.64
N GLY A 13 -13.38 5.89 -11.43
CA GLY A 13 -12.73 5.92 -10.12
C GLY A 13 -13.56 6.64 -9.06
N LEU A 14 -14.20 7.76 -9.42
CA LEU A 14 -15.10 8.49 -8.52
C LEU A 14 -16.38 7.70 -8.20
N GLU A 15 -16.98 7.03 -9.20
CA GLU A 15 -18.11 6.12 -9.00
C GLU A 15 -17.73 4.97 -8.07
N LEU A 16 -16.57 4.37 -8.28
CA LEU A 16 -16.06 3.27 -7.46
C LEU A 16 -15.78 3.71 -6.01
N LEU A 17 -15.18 4.90 -5.82
CA LEU A 17 -14.98 5.45 -4.48
C LEU A 17 -16.31 5.62 -3.73
N LYS A 18 -17.37 6.02 -4.43
CA LYS A 18 -18.71 6.09 -3.85
C LYS A 18 -19.22 4.71 -3.42
N LEU A 19 -19.05 3.68 -4.26
CA LEU A 19 -19.44 2.31 -3.92
C LEU A 19 -18.75 1.80 -2.64
N TYR A 20 -17.46 2.08 -2.44
CA TYR A 20 -16.78 1.72 -1.19
C TYR A 20 -17.28 2.50 0.03
N LYS A 21 -17.58 3.80 -0.14
CA LYS A 21 -18.20 4.61 0.92
C LYS A 21 -19.55 4.04 1.34
N ASP A 22 -20.35 3.61 0.36
CA ASP A 22 -21.65 2.98 0.60
C ASP A 22 -21.47 1.63 1.33
N MET A 23 -20.52 0.77 0.93
CA MET A 23 -20.22 -0.48 1.65
C MET A 23 -19.89 -0.26 3.13
N ILE A 24 -19.04 0.72 3.44
CA ILE A 24 -18.63 1.02 4.81
C ILE A 24 -19.83 1.55 5.61
N SER A 25 -20.66 2.39 4.99
CA SER A 25 -21.88 2.93 5.60
C SER A 25 -22.90 1.82 5.90
N ASP A 26 -22.94 0.79 5.06
CA ASP A 26 -23.78 -0.41 5.21
C ASP A 26 -23.20 -1.45 6.19
N GLY A 27 -22.10 -1.11 6.89
CA GLY A 27 -21.54 -1.92 7.97
C GLY A 27 -20.38 -2.84 7.56
N TYR A 28 -19.86 -2.73 6.34
CA TYR A 28 -18.63 -3.43 5.97
C TYR A 28 -17.46 -2.95 6.84
N ARG A 29 -16.67 -3.90 7.34
CA ARG A 29 -15.53 -3.57 8.21
C ARG A 29 -14.29 -3.26 7.38
N ASN A 30 -13.74 -2.07 7.59
CA ASN A 30 -12.44 -1.63 7.06
C ASN A 30 -11.41 -1.39 8.17
N ASP A 31 -11.58 -2.02 9.34
CA ASP A 31 -10.68 -1.91 10.51
C ASP A 31 -9.69 -3.09 10.63
N LEU A 32 -9.69 -4.01 9.65
CA LEU A 32 -8.80 -5.15 9.62
C LEU A 32 -7.37 -4.70 9.30
N PHE A 33 -6.47 -4.90 10.27
CA PHE A 33 -5.08 -4.47 10.12
C PHE A 33 -4.22 -5.56 9.46
N ASN A 34 -4.41 -5.75 8.15
CA ASN A 34 -3.81 -6.84 7.36
C ASN A 34 -2.27 -6.85 7.36
N LEU A 35 -1.62 -5.73 7.69
CA LEU A 35 -0.19 -5.64 7.93
C LEU A 35 0.34 -6.70 8.92
N ARG A 36 -0.50 -7.16 9.87
CA ARG A 36 -0.14 -8.20 10.85
C ARG A 36 0.39 -9.48 10.20
N HIS A 37 -0.11 -9.84 9.02
CA HIS A 37 0.30 -11.05 8.31
C HIS A 37 1.76 -10.97 7.80
N PHE A 38 2.28 -9.76 7.63
CA PHE A 38 3.62 -9.50 7.12
C PHE A 38 4.53 -8.82 8.15
N LYS A 39 4.13 -8.78 9.42
CA LYS A 39 4.77 -7.94 10.46
C LYS A 39 6.27 -8.20 10.64
N GLU A 40 6.73 -9.44 10.57
CA GLU A 40 8.15 -9.76 10.78
C GLU A 40 9.01 -9.28 9.60
N LEU A 41 8.57 -9.58 8.37
CA LEU A 41 9.21 -9.11 7.15
C LEU A 41 9.23 -7.58 7.10
N VAL A 42 8.09 -6.94 7.37
CA VAL A 42 8.01 -5.47 7.37
C VAL A 42 8.93 -4.90 8.44
N LYS A 43 8.96 -5.47 9.66
CA LYS A 43 9.85 -5.01 10.72
C LYS A 43 11.32 -5.08 10.32
N GLU A 44 11.76 -6.17 9.71
CA GLU A 44 13.13 -6.30 9.18
C GLU A 44 13.43 -5.15 8.23
N LYS A 45 12.55 -4.89 7.26
CA LYS A 45 12.76 -3.86 6.24
C LYS A 45 12.73 -2.45 6.80
N LEU A 46 11.83 -2.16 7.74
CA LEU A 46 11.80 -0.87 8.43
C LEU A 46 13.10 -0.61 9.22
N ILE A 47 13.69 -1.65 9.83
CA ILE A 47 14.98 -1.56 10.51
C ILE A 47 16.10 -1.30 9.50
N THR A 48 16.19 -2.08 8.42
CA THR A 48 17.23 -1.94 7.39
C THR A 48 17.26 -0.56 6.75
N HIS A 49 16.09 0.04 6.53
CA HIS A 49 15.95 1.37 5.93
C HIS A 49 15.88 2.51 6.97
N ASN A 50 16.09 2.22 8.27
CA ASN A 50 16.03 3.20 9.36
C ASN A 50 14.74 4.06 9.34
N ILE A 51 13.60 3.42 9.15
CA ILE A 51 12.31 4.11 9.03
C ILE A 51 11.82 4.59 10.40
N LYS A 52 11.42 5.86 10.48
CA LYS A 52 10.85 6.48 11.70
C LYS A 52 9.47 7.10 11.49
N SER A 53 9.12 7.40 10.25
CA SER A 53 7.82 7.93 9.87
C SER A 53 7.17 7.12 8.75
N ILE A 54 5.88 6.81 8.92
CA ILE A 54 5.06 6.10 7.93
C ILE A 54 3.86 6.95 7.51
N LEU A 55 3.48 6.85 6.24
CA LEU A 55 2.15 7.15 5.73
C LEU A 55 1.45 5.82 5.39
N ASP A 56 0.35 5.52 6.08
CA ASP A 56 -0.54 4.40 5.82
C ASP A 56 -1.56 4.84 4.75
N TYR A 57 -1.34 4.41 3.51
CA TYR A 57 -2.05 4.86 2.31
C TYR A 57 -3.19 3.90 1.99
N GLY A 58 -4.44 4.39 2.08
CA GLY A 58 -5.63 3.55 2.12
C GLY A 58 -5.77 2.86 3.47
N SER A 59 -5.62 3.61 4.56
CA SER A 59 -5.49 3.07 5.92
C SER A 59 -6.75 2.38 6.45
N GLY A 60 -7.90 2.59 5.80
CA GLY A 60 -9.20 2.28 6.39
C GLY A 60 -9.30 2.89 7.78
N ARG A 61 -9.73 2.07 8.73
CA ARG A 61 -9.79 2.39 10.17
C ARG A 61 -8.70 1.66 10.97
N SER A 62 -7.51 1.48 10.39
CA SER A 62 -6.37 0.90 11.10
C SER A 62 -6.04 1.74 12.36
N ASP A 63 -5.75 1.07 13.47
CA ASP A 63 -5.33 1.74 14.71
C ASP A 63 -3.92 1.30 15.10
N TRP A 64 -2.96 2.18 14.83
CA TRP A 64 -1.54 1.98 15.10
C TRP A 64 -1.17 2.06 16.59
N ASN A 65 -2.06 2.56 17.45
CA ASN A 65 -1.87 2.69 18.89
C ASN A 65 -2.61 1.62 19.69
N LYS A 66 -3.59 0.94 19.10
CA LYS A 66 -4.31 -0.18 19.72
C LYS A 66 -3.37 -1.34 20.05
N LYS A 67 -3.45 -1.82 21.29
CA LYS A 67 -2.74 -3.02 21.75
C LYS A 67 -3.22 -4.27 21.02
N GLY A 68 -2.41 -5.33 21.07
CA GLY A 68 -2.72 -6.61 20.45
C GLY A 68 -2.57 -6.61 18.93
N PHE A 69 -1.83 -5.64 18.36
CA PHE A 69 -1.32 -5.76 16.99
C PHE A 69 -0.38 -6.95 16.90
N ASP A 70 0.63 -6.97 17.77
CA ASP A 70 1.44 -8.14 18.02
C ASP A 70 0.85 -8.92 19.20
N THR A 71 0.36 -10.13 18.93
CA THR A 71 -0.28 -10.98 19.93
C THR A 71 0.70 -11.52 20.97
N GLN A 72 1.99 -11.65 20.63
CA GLN A 72 3.00 -12.20 21.55
C GLN A 72 3.41 -11.17 22.62
N SER A 73 3.73 -9.93 22.21
CA SER A 73 4.11 -8.86 23.14
C SER A 73 2.95 -7.99 23.62
N ASN A 74 1.74 -8.20 23.08
CA ASN A 74 0.57 -7.33 23.25
C ASN A 74 0.84 -5.86 22.88
N SER A 75 1.84 -5.60 22.03
CA SER A 75 2.21 -4.25 21.60
C SER A 75 1.27 -3.74 20.51
N SER A 76 1.17 -2.41 20.42
CA SER A 76 0.58 -1.74 19.26
C SER A 76 1.51 -1.80 18.05
N ALA A 77 0.99 -1.55 16.85
CA ALA A 77 1.80 -1.55 15.63
C ALA A 77 2.93 -0.50 15.73
N LYS A 78 2.59 0.72 16.15
CA LYS A 78 3.55 1.82 16.31
C LYS A 78 4.71 1.44 17.24
N LYS A 79 4.41 0.77 18.36
CA LYS A 79 5.42 0.30 19.30
C LYS A 79 6.21 -0.88 18.75
N TYR A 80 5.54 -1.87 18.15
CA TYR A 80 6.17 -3.07 17.62
C TYR A 80 7.20 -2.75 16.52
N PHE A 81 6.89 -1.77 15.66
CA PHE A 81 7.77 -1.29 14.59
C PHE A 81 8.72 -0.16 15.02
N ASN A 82 8.63 0.32 16.27
CA ASN A 82 9.46 1.41 16.80
C ASN A 82 9.42 2.71 15.95
N LEU A 83 8.20 3.17 15.66
CA LEU A 83 7.92 4.35 14.84
C LEU A 83 7.66 5.59 15.68
N ASP A 84 8.18 6.74 15.25
CA ASP A 84 7.96 8.03 15.89
C ASP A 84 6.62 8.63 15.47
N LYS A 85 6.33 8.58 14.16
CA LYS A 85 5.16 9.20 13.55
C LYS A 85 4.48 8.25 12.57
N VAL A 86 3.16 8.25 12.60
CA VAL A 86 2.30 7.55 11.63
C VAL A 86 1.26 8.56 11.17
N TYR A 87 1.06 8.63 9.87
CA TYR A 87 0.06 9.45 9.20
C TYR A 87 -0.82 8.55 8.35
N HIS A 88 -2.02 9.03 8.04
CA HIS A 88 -3.04 8.23 7.37
C HIS A 88 -3.58 8.95 6.14
N TYR A 89 -3.92 8.18 5.13
CA TYR A 89 -4.72 8.63 4.01
C TYR A 89 -5.84 7.63 3.79
N GLU A 90 -7.09 8.08 3.92
CA GLU A 90 -8.27 7.25 3.70
C GLU A 90 -9.33 8.05 2.91
N PRO A 91 -9.43 7.83 1.58
CA PRO A 91 -10.35 8.60 0.74
C PRO A 91 -11.83 8.31 1.00
N THR A 92 -12.19 7.14 1.55
CA THR A 92 -13.58 6.83 1.90
C THR A 92 -14.08 7.65 3.09
N GLU A 93 -13.19 8.09 3.97
CA GLU A 93 -13.52 8.91 5.14
C GLU A 93 -13.03 10.37 5.02
N ASN A 94 -12.55 10.76 3.83
CA ASN A 94 -11.97 12.07 3.54
C ASN A 94 -10.82 12.46 4.50
N LEU A 95 -10.04 11.47 4.94
CA LEU A 95 -8.86 11.66 5.79
C LEU A 95 -7.63 11.83 4.91
N ASP A 96 -6.94 12.96 5.03
CA ASP A 96 -5.75 13.27 4.25
C ASP A 96 -4.66 13.89 5.11
N GLU A 97 -3.77 13.04 5.62
CA GLU A 97 -2.55 13.45 6.32
C GLU A 97 -1.30 13.28 5.44
N LYS A 98 -1.47 13.14 4.11
CA LYS A 98 -0.37 12.89 3.17
C LYS A 98 0.70 13.96 3.30
N LYS A 99 1.93 13.52 3.54
CA LYS A 99 3.13 14.36 3.59
C LYS A 99 4.35 13.50 3.34
N LEU A 100 5.48 14.15 3.10
CA LEU A 100 6.73 13.44 2.85
C LEU A 100 7.19 12.71 4.13
N VAL A 101 7.32 11.39 4.05
CA VAL A 101 7.66 10.46 5.14
C VAL A 101 8.80 9.53 4.71
N ASP A 102 9.40 8.81 5.66
CA ASP A 102 10.48 7.88 5.34
C ASP A 102 9.96 6.69 4.53
N CYS A 103 8.78 6.16 4.92
CA CYS A 103 8.14 5.05 4.23
C CYS A 103 6.65 5.31 3.93
N VAL A 104 6.20 4.98 2.72
CA VAL A 104 4.76 4.88 2.42
C VAL A 104 4.37 3.41 2.39
N LEU A 105 3.34 3.06 3.14
CA LEU A 105 2.80 1.71 3.27
C LEU A 105 1.43 1.67 2.57
N CYS A 106 1.19 0.70 1.70
CA CYS A 106 -0.06 0.51 0.99
C CYS A 106 -0.40 -0.98 0.96
N ILE A 107 -1.38 -1.40 1.76
CA ILE A 107 -1.68 -2.80 2.05
C ILE A 107 -3.15 -3.07 1.74
N ASP A 108 -3.44 -3.97 0.80
CA ASP A 108 -4.80 -4.38 0.44
C ASP A 108 -5.63 -3.18 -0.10
N VAL A 109 -5.07 -2.47 -1.10
CA VAL A 109 -5.62 -1.22 -1.66
C VAL A 109 -5.57 -1.19 -3.19
N LEU A 110 -4.45 -1.53 -3.83
CA LEU A 110 -4.26 -1.32 -5.27
C LEU A 110 -5.19 -2.20 -6.15
N GLU A 111 -5.56 -3.38 -5.69
CA GLU A 111 -6.56 -4.27 -6.26
C GLU A 111 -7.98 -3.67 -6.28
N HIS A 112 -8.24 -2.66 -5.43
CA HIS A 112 -9.49 -1.94 -5.35
C HIS A 112 -9.55 -0.72 -6.28
N ILE A 113 -8.43 -0.36 -6.93
CA ILE A 113 -8.33 0.84 -7.77
C ILE A 113 -8.67 0.50 -9.22
N PHE A 114 -9.46 1.37 -9.87
CA PHE A 114 -9.79 1.19 -11.28
C PHE A 114 -8.52 1.23 -12.11
N ILE A 115 -8.36 0.28 -13.04
CA ILE A 115 -7.11 0.14 -13.81
C ILE A 115 -6.68 1.43 -14.52
N GLY A 116 -7.64 2.27 -14.94
CA GLY A 116 -7.36 3.57 -15.56
C GLY A 116 -6.78 4.63 -14.60
N ASP A 117 -6.98 4.46 -13.29
CA ASP A 117 -6.52 5.37 -12.24
C ASP A 117 -5.28 4.85 -11.50
N LEU A 118 -4.89 3.58 -11.71
CA LEU A 118 -3.76 2.97 -11.02
C LEU A 118 -2.45 3.75 -11.17
N LYS A 119 -2.16 4.25 -12.38
CA LYS A 119 -0.96 5.06 -12.63
C LYS A 119 -0.93 6.30 -11.73
N LEU A 120 -2.06 7.01 -11.65
CA LEU A 120 -2.18 8.21 -10.83
C LEU A 120 -1.98 7.89 -9.34
N VAL A 121 -2.63 6.82 -8.85
CA VAL A 121 -2.53 6.40 -7.44
C VAL A 121 -1.11 5.95 -7.08
N VAL A 122 -0.45 5.14 -7.92
CA VAL A 122 0.92 4.70 -7.67
C VAL A 122 1.89 5.87 -7.72
N SER A 123 1.79 6.79 -8.67
CA SER A 123 2.63 7.99 -8.68
C SER A 123 2.44 8.84 -7.42
N ASP A 124 1.23 8.95 -6.88
CA ASP A 124 0.98 9.67 -5.63
C ASP A 124 1.59 8.98 -4.42
N ILE A 125 1.51 7.65 -4.33
CA ILE A 125 2.18 6.85 -3.28
C ILE A 125 3.69 7.18 -3.24
N TYR A 126 4.37 7.10 -4.39
CA TYR A 126 5.82 7.31 -4.45
C TYR A 126 6.24 8.75 -4.16
N LYS A 127 5.41 9.73 -4.52
CA LYS A 127 5.66 11.17 -4.26
C LYS A 127 5.87 11.49 -2.78
N TYR A 128 5.28 10.70 -1.89
CA TYR A 128 5.36 10.91 -0.44
C TYR A 128 6.43 10.06 0.27
N ALA A 129 7.15 9.19 -0.45
CA ALA A 129 8.21 8.36 0.12
C ALA A 129 9.59 9.00 -0.06
N LYS A 130 10.40 9.05 1.01
CA LYS A 130 11.81 9.45 0.93
C LYS A 130 12.74 8.26 0.66
N GLU A 131 12.45 7.12 1.28
CA GLU A 131 13.36 5.99 1.35
C GLU A 131 12.70 4.69 0.88
N LEU A 132 11.45 4.43 1.32
CA LEU A 132 10.83 3.12 1.13
C LEU A 132 9.36 3.22 0.72
N VAL A 133 8.94 2.35 -0.21
CA VAL A 133 7.54 2.05 -0.49
C VAL A 133 7.33 0.56 -0.22
N ILE A 134 6.31 0.24 0.58
CA ILE A 134 5.90 -1.13 0.86
C ILE A 134 4.50 -1.33 0.30
N LEU A 135 4.36 -2.24 -0.65
CA LEU A 135 3.11 -2.59 -1.30
C LEU A 135 2.75 -4.03 -0.95
N GLN A 136 1.52 -4.25 -0.50
CA GLN A 136 0.91 -5.57 -0.48
C GLN A 136 -0.39 -5.55 -1.26
N ILE A 137 -0.55 -6.50 -2.17
CA ILE A 137 -1.66 -6.55 -3.13
C ILE A 137 -2.22 -7.97 -3.20
N ALA A 138 -3.54 -8.12 -3.05
CA ALA A 138 -4.25 -9.34 -3.34
C ALA A 138 -4.37 -9.58 -4.85
N CYS A 139 -3.83 -10.71 -5.30
CA CYS A 139 -3.88 -11.18 -6.68
C CYS A 139 -4.99 -12.22 -6.91
N TYR A 140 -6.04 -12.17 -6.08
CA TYR A 140 -7.21 -13.06 -6.13
C TYR A 140 -8.49 -12.27 -5.84
N PRO A 141 -9.68 -12.76 -6.24
CA PRO A 141 -10.95 -12.08 -5.95
C PRO A 141 -11.22 -11.93 -4.45
N ALA A 142 -11.86 -10.82 -4.07
CA ALA A 142 -12.34 -10.62 -2.70
C ALA A 142 -13.46 -11.60 -2.38
N SER A 143 -13.65 -11.91 -1.09
CA SER A 143 -14.90 -12.50 -0.61
C SER A 143 -16.06 -11.50 -0.64
N ALA A 144 -15.76 -10.20 -0.60
CA ALA A 144 -16.75 -9.13 -0.57
C ALA A 144 -17.19 -8.72 -1.98
N THR A 145 -18.43 -8.24 -2.08
CA THR A 145 -18.99 -7.63 -3.29
C THR A 145 -19.34 -6.17 -3.02
N LEU A 146 -19.21 -5.35 -4.05
CA LEU A 146 -19.67 -3.97 -4.06
C LEU A 146 -21.21 -3.93 -4.07
N PRO A 147 -21.86 -2.79 -3.74
CA PRO A 147 -23.32 -2.67 -3.75
C PRO A 147 -23.97 -2.91 -5.13
N ASN A 148 -23.19 -2.76 -6.20
CA ASN A 148 -23.62 -3.07 -7.57
C ASN A 148 -23.48 -4.56 -7.94
N GLY A 149 -23.02 -5.42 -7.03
CA GLY A 149 -22.83 -6.85 -7.22
C GLY A 149 -21.48 -7.26 -7.84
N GLU A 150 -20.63 -6.31 -8.24
CA GLU A 150 -19.27 -6.61 -8.71
C GLU A 150 -18.37 -7.05 -7.55
N ASN A 151 -17.25 -7.72 -7.85
CA ASN A 151 -16.28 -8.09 -6.81
C ASN A 151 -15.56 -6.85 -6.26
N ALA A 152 -15.30 -6.81 -4.96
CA ALA A 152 -14.58 -5.68 -4.35
C ALA A 152 -13.12 -5.59 -4.82
N HIS A 153 -12.47 -6.68 -5.22
CA HIS A 153 -11.18 -6.60 -5.94
C HIS A 153 -11.48 -6.43 -7.42
N ILE A 154 -11.57 -5.18 -7.87
CA ILE A 154 -11.93 -4.86 -9.26
C ILE A 154 -10.75 -4.94 -10.25
N THR A 155 -9.51 -4.83 -9.76
CA THR A 155 -8.30 -4.99 -10.57
C THR A 155 -7.48 -6.18 -10.07
N VAL A 156 -7.94 -7.39 -10.39
CA VAL A 156 -7.21 -8.63 -10.10
C VAL A 156 -6.23 -8.95 -11.24
N ARG A 157 -4.95 -9.03 -10.91
CA ARG A 157 -3.85 -9.38 -11.83
C ARG A 157 -2.87 -10.29 -11.11
N ASN A 158 -2.12 -11.10 -11.87
CA ASN A 158 -1.12 -11.98 -11.28
C ASN A 158 0.10 -11.19 -10.75
N PRO A 159 0.93 -11.78 -9.87
CA PRO A 159 2.08 -11.09 -9.28
C PRO A 159 3.05 -10.47 -10.28
N VAL A 160 3.33 -11.17 -11.40
CA VAL A 160 4.31 -10.70 -12.40
C VAL A 160 3.80 -9.47 -13.14
N TRP A 161 2.49 -9.37 -13.38
CA TRP A 161 1.87 -8.17 -13.92
C TRP A 161 2.07 -6.98 -12.98
N TRP A 162 1.82 -7.18 -11.67
CA TRP A 162 2.05 -6.13 -10.67
C TRP A 162 3.52 -5.73 -10.60
N LYS A 163 4.45 -6.68 -10.62
CA LYS A 163 5.89 -6.39 -10.66
C LYS A 163 6.26 -5.50 -11.83
N GLY A 164 5.89 -5.88 -13.06
CA GLY A 164 6.17 -5.08 -14.25
C GLY A 164 5.48 -3.70 -14.22
N PHE A 165 4.25 -3.64 -13.71
CA PHE A 165 3.54 -2.37 -13.54
C PHE A 165 4.29 -1.44 -12.57
N ILE A 166 4.63 -1.92 -11.37
CA ILE A 166 5.33 -1.11 -10.36
C ILE A 166 6.77 -0.77 -10.80
N ASP A 167 7.48 -1.66 -11.48
CA ASP A 167 8.81 -1.39 -12.04
C ASP A 167 8.78 -0.16 -12.96
N SER A 168 7.75 -0.06 -13.80
CA SER A 168 7.62 1.05 -14.75
C SER A 168 7.42 2.43 -14.09
N PHE A 169 6.98 2.47 -12.83
CA PHE A 169 6.80 3.72 -12.06
C PHE A 169 7.92 3.98 -11.07
N SER A 170 8.37 2.95 -10.37
CA SER A 170 9.45 3.06 -9.38
C SER A 170 10.75 3.57 -10.00
N SER A 171 10.95 3.39 -11.31
CA SER A 171 12.08 3.94 -12.06
C SER A 171 12.14 5.48 -12.08
N ASP A 172 10.99 6.16 -11.97
CA ASP A 172 10.93 7.63 -11.86
C ASP A 172 11.39 8.13 -10.47
N PHE A 173 11.55 7.23 -9.50
CA PHE A 173 11.91 7.52 -8.11
C PHE A 173 13.18 6.75 -7.71
N PRO A 174 14.35 7.03 -8.32
CA PRO A 174 15.51 6.16 -8.24
C PRO A 174 16.04 5.92 -6.82
N LYS A 175 15.81 6.87 -5.90
CA LYS A 175 16.26 6.77 -4.51
C LYS A 175 15.32 5.97 -3.61
N VAL A 176 14.08 5.74 -4.04
CA VAL A 176 13.06 5.05 -3.25
C VAL A 176 13.18 3.55 -3.50
N SER A 177 13.39 2.78 -2.44
CA SER A 177 13.34 1.32 -2.50
C SER A 177 11.90 0.82 -2.46
N THR A 178 11.64 -0.31 -3.09
CA THR A 178 10.31 -0.91 -3.20
C THR A 178 10.31 -2.32 -2.68
N ILE A 179 9.33 -2.63 -1.84
CA ILE A 179 8.98 -3.99 -1.43
C ILE A 179 7.60 -4.28 -1.99
N LEU A 180 7.49 -5.37 -2.75
CA LEU A 180 6.22 -5.82 -3.32
C LEU A 180 5.90 -7.23 -2.84
N MET A 181 4.74 -7.34 -2.19
CA MET A 181 4.18 -8.59 -1.71
C MET A 181 2.85 -8.82 -2.43
N CYS A 182 2.75 -9.90 -3.18
CA CYS A 182 1.56 -10.25 -3.95
C CYS A 182 0.93 -11.51 -3.37
N SER A 183 -0.22 -11.40 -2.71
CA SER A 183 -0.95 -12.55 -2.16
C SER A 183 -1.67 -13.29 -3.28
N ASN A 184 -1.34 -14.55 -3.53
CA ASN A 184 -2.01 -15.42 -4.52
C ASN A 184 -3.25 -16.10 -3.95
N SER A 185 -3.30 -16.21 -2.63
CA SER A 185 -4.45 -16.65 -1.83
C SER A 185 -4.34 -16.06 -0.43
N TYR A 186 -5.30 -16.36 0.43
CA TYR A 186 -5.26 -15.95 1.85
C TYR A 186 -4.00 -16.41 2.60
N SER A 187 -3.40 -17.54 2.22
CA SER A 187 -2.28 -18.16 2.94
C SER A 187 -0.95 -18.18 2.16
N LYS A 188 -0.93 -17.67 0.92
CA LYS A 188 0.25 -17.71 0.06
C LYS A 188 0.52 -16.35 -0.56
N ALA A 189 1.75 -15.87 -0.42
CA ALA A 189 2.22 -14.65 -1.07
C ALA A 189 3.54 -14.89 -1.83
N THR A 190 3.66 -14.24 -2.98
CA THR A 190 4.92 -14.04 -3.70
C THR A 190 5.54 -12.75 -3.17
N ILE A 191 6.77 -12.83 -2.69
CA ILE A 191 7.53 -11.66 -2.22
C ILE A 191 8.67 -11.47 -3.21
N PHE A 192 8.72 -10.31 -3.86
CA PHE A 192 9.81 -9.97 -4.77
C PHE A 192 11.01 -9.45 -3.98
N GLU A 193 12.22 -9.63 -4.51
CA GLU A 193 13.40 -9.03 -3.90
C GLU A 193 13.29 -7.51 -3.91
N THR A 194 13.83 -6.84 -2.89
CA THR A 194 13.69 -5.38 -2.72
C THR A 194 14.56 -4.63 -3.75
N TRP A 195 13.97 -3.72 -4.52
CA TRP A 195 14.65 -3.01 -5.60
C TRP A 195 14.57 -1.48 -5.48
N SER A 196 15.45 -0.79 -6.21
CA SER A 196 15.31 0.63 -6.57
C SER A 196 16.04 0.89 -7.88
N ALA A 197 15.66 1.90 -8.65
CA ALA A 197 16.39 2.18 -9.88
C ALA A 197 17.82 2.66 -9.63
N LYS A 198 18.12 3.30 -8.49
CA LYS A 198 19.51 3.57 -8.10
C LYS A 198 20.33 2.28 -8.00
N LYS A 199 19.81 1.22 -7.37
CA LYS A 199 20.49 -0.08 -7.31
C LYS A 199 20.70 -0.68 -8.70
N TRP A 200 19.72 -0.55 -9.60
CA TRP A 200 19.88 -0.97 -11.00
C TRP A 200 20.94 -0.18 -11.77
N HIS A 201 21.20 1.08 -11.42
CA HIS A 201 22.27 1.85 -12.05
C HIS A 201 23.66 1.49 -11.50
N GLU A 202 23.73 0.89 -10.31
CA GLU A 202 24.98 0.52 -9.64
C GLU A 202 25.46 -0.90 -10.01
N ILE A 203 24.60 -1.73 -10.61
CA ILE A 203 24.99 -3.09 -11.04
C ILE A 203 25.88 -3.04 -12.31
N PRO A 204 26.92 -3.91 -12.39
CA PRO A 204 27.85 -3.93 -13.52
C PRO A 204 27.28 -4.57 -14.80
N HIS A 205 26.12 -5.21 -14.73
CA HIS A 205 25.48 -5.91 -15.84
C HIS A 205 24.10 -5.32 -16.14
N PHE A 206 23.65 -5.41 -17.39
CA PHE A 206 22.36 -4.86 -17.83
C PHE A 206 21.12 -5.66 -17.38
N LYS A 207 21.31 -6.71 -16.58
CA LYS A 207 20.21 -7.58 -16.14
C LYS A 207 19.63 -7.06 -14.83
N VAL A 208 18.34 -6.76 -14.83
CA VAL A 208 17.61 -6.17 -13.69
C VAL A 208 16.77 -7.17 -12.90
N ASP A 209 16.88 -8.47 -13.19
CA ASP A 209 16.20 -9.50 -12.40
C ASP A 209 16.79 -9.49 -10.97
N ILE A 210 15.97 -9.00 -10.04
CA ILE A 210 16.14 -9.12 -8.59
C ILE A 210 14.91 -9.88 -8.10
#